data_AF-A0A7S4NJA1-F1
#
_entry.id   AF-A0A7S4NJA1-F1
#
_cell.length_a   1.000
_cell.length_b   1.000
_cell.length_c   1.000
_cell.angle_alpha   90.00
_cell.angle_beta   90.00
_cell.angle_gamma   90.00
#
_symmetry.space_group_name_H-M   'P 1'
#
loop_
_entity.id
_entity.type
_entity.pdbx_description
1 polymer ?
#
loop_
_entity_poly.entity_id
_entity_poly.type
_entity_poly.pdbx_seq_one_letter_code
_entity_poly.pdbx_strand_id
1 'polypeptide(L)'
;MNLMPGCPAPCGPPRSGIDRFNPAPTVGSCRDMTTMIKEMNNSTSTGSGFFGETWSEAMTRSLDQHAELYEALETSALATTFPGTSLGRQLRTVAELIDTRDTRGNDREVFYVTVGGH
;
A
#
# COMPACT_ATOMS: atom_id res chain seq x y z
N MET A 1 16.09 2.76 25.35
CA MET A 1 14.75 3.29 25.05
C MET A 1 13.77 2.13 25.03
N ASN A 2 12.88 2.07 26.01
CA ASN A 2 11.92 0.97 26.16
C ASN A 2 10.69 1.29 25.30
N LEU A 3 10.37 0.44 24.32
CA LEU A 3 9.21 0.60 23.44
C LEU A 3 7.94 0.30 24.25
N MET A 4 6.92 1.15 24.11
CA MET A 4 5.61 0.87 24.70
C MET A 4 5.02 -0.41 24.09
N PRO A 5 4.48 -1.34 24.90
CA PRO A 5 3.91 -2.58 24.40
C PRO A 5 2.60 -2.26 23.66
N GLY A 6 2.59 -2.44 22.34
CA GLY A 6 1.39 -2.30 21.51
C GLY A 6 1.57 -1.53 20.20
N CYS A 7 2.69 -0.83 20.01
CA CYS A 7 3.00 -0.18 18.73
C CYS A 7 3.99 -1.05 17.94
N PRO A 8 3.62 -1.61 16.76
CA PRO A 8 4.58 -2.31 15.91
C PRO A 8 5.74 -1.38 15.53
N ALA A 9 6.95 -1.94 15.45
CA ALA A 9 8.16 -1.17 15.21
C ALA A 9 8.00 -0.23 14.00
N PRO A 10 8.41 1.04 14.12
CA PRO A 10 8.31 1.98 13.02
C PRO A 10 9.27 1.53 11.92
N CYS A 11 8.73 1.42 10.72
CA CYS A 11 9.44 1.32 9.45
C CYS A 11 10.55 0.25 9.37
N GLY A 12 10.15 -0.96 8.93
CA GLY A 12 11.05 -1.73 8.08
C GLY A 12 11.42 -0.93 6.82
N PRO A 13 12.55 -1.22 6.16
CA PRO A 13 12.93 -0.50 4.94
C PRO A 13 11.80 -0.59 3.92
N PRO A 14 11.39 0.54 3.32
CA PRO A 14 10.35 0.55 2.32
C PRO A 14 10.58 -0.52 1.26
N ARG A 15 9.54 -1.30 0.95
CA ARG A 15 9.54 -1.98 -0.36
C ARG A 15 9.48 -0.86 -1.39
N SER A 16 10.37 -0.87 -2.37
CA SER A 16 10.59 0.23 -3.33
C SER A 16 9.28 0.84 -3.84
N GLY A 17 8.78 1.90 -3.18
CA GLY A 17 7.56 2.61 -3.52
C GLY A 17 6.22 1.99 -3.11
N ILE A 18 6.18 0.87 -2.38
CA ILE A 18 4.93 0.19 -1.97
C ILE A 18 5.00 -0.15 -0.47
N ASP A 19 4.60 0.80 0.36
CA ASP A 19 4.47 0.64 1.82
C ASP A 19 3.02 0.62 2.24
N ARG A 20 2.71 0.16 3.46
CA ARG A 20 1.35 0.32 4.00
C ARG A 20 0.99 1.80 4.05
N PHE A 21 -0.27 2.13 3.80
CA PHE A 21 -0.75 3.49 4.04
C PHE A 21 -0.65 3.80 5.53
N ASN A 22 -0.06 4.95 5.87
CA ASN A 22 0.13 5.39 7.25
C ASN A 22 0.71 4.31 8.20
N PRO A 23 1.94 3.84 7.98
CA PRO A 23 2.53 2.77 8.79
C PRO A 23 2.94 3.22 10.20
N ALA A 24 3.02 4.53 10.46
CA ALA A 24 3.44 5.12 11.73
C ALA A 24 2.60 6.36 12.08
N PRO A 25 1.39 6.19 12.65
CA PRO A 25 0.51 7.31 12.98
C PRO A 25 1.15 8.26 14.01
N THR A 26 1.02 9.57 13.77
CA THR A 26 1.66 10.64 14.57
C THR A 26 0.93 10.99 15.86
N VAL A 27 -0.28 10.46 16.09
CA VAL A 27 -1.05 10.71 17.30
C VAL A 27 -0.89 9.54 18.29
N GLY A 28 -0.76 9.85 19.59
CA GLY A 28 -0.56 8.87 20.68
C GLY A 28 -1.71 7.86 20.88
N SER A 29 -2.72 7.87 20.01
CA SER A 29 -3.65 6.76 19.84
C SER A 29 -3.21 5.96 18.62
N CYS A 30 -3.03 4.65 18.77
CA CYS A 30 -2.87 3.68 17.68
C CYS A 30 -4.14 3.57 16.80
N ARG A 31 -4.84 4.69 16.54
CA ARG A 31 -5.93 4.78 15.58
C ARG A 31 -5.29 4.86 14.21
N ASP A 32 -5.42 3.77 13.48
CA ASP A 32 -5.07 3.69 12.07
C ASP A 32 -5.88 4.73 11.27
N MET A 33 -5.19 5.69 10.63
CA MET A 33 -5.82 6.71 9.80
C MET A 33 -6.64 6.11 8.65
N THR A 34 -6.33 4.89 8.21
CA THR A 34 -7.14 4.15 7.23
C THR A 34 -8.56 3.94 7.75
N THR A 35 -8.69 3.53 9.02
CA THR A 35 -9.99 3.31 9.66
C THR A 35 -10.77 4.61 9.79
N MET A 36 -10.09 5.69 10.20
CA MET A 36 -10.73 7.01 10.33
C MET A 36 -11.21 7.56 8.97
N ILE A 37 -10.43 7.40 7.91
CA ILE A 37 -10.83 7.82 6.56
C ILE A 37 -12.05 7.02 6.09
N LYS A 38 -12.07 5.71 6.33
CA LYS A 38 -13.22 4.85 6.00
C LYS A 38 -14.47 5.27 6.78
N GLU A 39 -14.34 5.55 8.08
CA GLU A 39 -15.46 6.02 8.91
C GLU A 39 -16.03 7.35 8.40
N MET A 40 -15.17 8.32 8.07
CA MET A 40 -15.61 9.62 7.52
C MET A 40 -16.30 9.46 6.16
N ASN A 41 -15.73 8.65 5.27
CA ASN A 41 -16.28 8.41 3.93
C ASN A 41 -17.57 7.57 3.94
N ASN A 42 -17.81 6.80 4.99
CA ASN A 42 -19.07 6.05 5.17
C ASN A 42 -20.19 6.91 5.80
N SER A 43 -19.87 8.09 6.35
CA SER A 43 -20.87 8.99 6.93
C SER A 43 -21.49 9.90 5.86
N THR A 44 -22.58 9.45 5.22
CA THR A 44 -23.35 10.28 4.29
C THR A 44 -24.25 11.25 5.06
N SER A 45 -24.21 12.55 4.70
CA SER A 45 -25.08 13.59 5.28
C SER A 45 -26.10 14.07 4.26
N THR A 46 -27.16 14.77 4.69
CA THR A 46 -28.20 15.32 3.80
C THR A 46 -27.67 16.27 2.72
N GLY A 47 -26.43 16.79 2.86
CA GLY A 47 -25.75 17.62 1.85
C GLY A 47 -24.76 16.85 0.95
N SER A 48 -24.59 15.55 1.14
CA SER A 48 -23.73 14.70 0.32
C SER A 48 -24.40 14.46 -1.03
N GLY A 49 -24.08 15.27 -2.04
CA GLY A 49 -24.52 15.01 -3.41
C GLY A 49 -23.81 13.80 -4.02
N PHE A 50 -24.31 13.35 -5.17
CA PHE A 50 -23.74 12.23 -5.96
C PHE A 50 -22.21 12.27 -6.12
N PHE A 51 -21.63 13.46 -6.32
CA PHE A 51 -20.18 13.62 -6.45
C PHE A 51 -19.42 13.34 -5.15
N GLY A 52 -19.97 13.74 -4.00
CA GLY A 52 -19.36 13.49 -2.70
C GLY A 52 -19.37 12.01 -2.37
N GLU A 53 -20.49 11.34 -2.61
CA GLU A 53 -20.61 9.88 -2.44
C GLU A 53 -19.65 9.12 -3.38
N THR A 54 -19.63 9.48 -4.66
CA THR A 54 -18.73 8.85 -5.65
C THR A 54 -17.25 9.04 -5.26
N TRP A 55 -16.88 10.24 -4.80
CA TRP A 55 -15.52 10.51 -4.33
C TRP A 55 -15.16 9.67 -3.10
N SER A 56 -16.03 9.64 -2.09
CA SER A 56 -15.83 8.85 -0.87
C SER A 56 -15.75 7.35 -1.14
N GLU A 57 -16.54 6.85 -2.09
CA GLU A 57 -16.49 5.46 -2.55
C GLU A 57 -15.19 5.17 -3.29
N ALA A 58 -14.78 6.04 -4.22
CA ALA A 58 -13.52 5.91 -4.95
C ALA A 58 -12.30 5.95 -4.03
N MET A 59 -12.30 6.82 -3.03
CA MET A 59 -11.23 6.94 -2.05
C MET A 59 -11.13 5.69 -1.17
N THR A 60 -12.27 5.21 -0.65
CA THR A 60 -12.31 3.99 0.16
C THR A 60 -11.83 2.77 -0.62
N ARG A 61 -12.31 2.61 -1.86
CA ARG A 61 -11.90 1.54 -2.76
C ARG A 61 -10.40 1.57 -3.06
N SER A 62 -9.82 2.76 -3.26
CA SER A 62 -8.38 2.92 -3.48
C SER A 62 -7.55 2.45 -2.28
N LEU A 63 -7.99 2.76 -1.06
CA LEU A 63 -7.33 2.29 0.17
C LEU A 63 -7.43 0.76 0.34
N ASP A 64 -8.58 0.17 0.01
CA ASP A 64 -8.77 -1.28 0.04
C ASP A 64 -7.86 -1.98 -0.97
N GLN A 65 -7.84 -1.52 -2.22
CA GLN A 65 -6.96 -2.05 -3.27
C GLN A 65 -5.49 -1.95 -2.90
N HIS A 66 -5.09 -0.87 -2.21
CA HIS A 66 -3.72 -0.69 -1.76
C HIS A 66 -3.35 -1.64 -0.62
N ALA A 67 -4.29 -1.93 0.29
CA ALA A 67 -4.10 -2.92 1.34
C ALA A 67 -3.98 -4.33 0.75
N GLU A 68 -4.87 -4.71 -0.18
CA GLU A 68 -4.81 -5.99 -0.90
C GLU A 68 -3.49 -6.16 -1.67
N LEU A 69 -3.04 -5.12 -2.37
CA LEU A 69 -1.75 -5.11 -3.06
C LEU A 69 -0.59 -5.38 -2.09
N TYR A 70 -0.59 -4.68 -0.96
CA TYR A 70 0.47 -4.82 0.03
C TYR A 70 0.50 -6.22 0.65
N GLU A 71 -0.67 -6.78 1.00
CA GLU A 71 -0.79 -8.14 1.54
C GLU A 71 -0.34 -9.18 0.51
N ALA A 72 -0.75 -9.05 -0.75
CA ALA A 72 -0.31 -9.95 -1.82
C ALA A 72 1.22 -9.95 -1.95
N LEU A 73 1.85 -8.76 -1.93
CA LEU A 73 3.30 -8.62 -1.99
C LEU A 73 4.03 -9.14 -0.74
N GLU A 74 3.40 -9.10 0.44
CA GLU A 74 3.93 -9.77 1.64
C GLU A 74 3.99 -11.29 1.49
N THR A 75 3.02 -11.87 0.79
CA THR A 75 2.96 -13.33 0.55
C THR A 75 3.82 -13.81 -0.63
N SER A 76 4.25 -12.91 -1.51
CA SER A 76 5.09 -13.26 -2.67
C SER A 76 6.48 -13.73 -2.25
N ALA A 77 6.89 -14.88 -2.78
CA ALA A 77 8.17 -15.51 -2.49
C ALA A 77 8.94 -15.74 -3.80
N LEU A 78 9.87 -14.83 -4.11
CA LEU A 78 10.73 -15.00 -5.28
C LEU A 78 11.87 -15.97 -5.03
N ALA A 79 12.00 -16.95 -5.90
CA ALA A 79 13.15 -17.85 -5.95
C ALA A 79 14.42 -17.13 -6.44
N THR A 80 14.28 -16.08 -7.26
CA THR A 80 15.38 -15.36 -7.87
C THR A 80 15.89 -14.24 -6.96
N THR A 81 17.20 -14.23 -6.67
CA THR A 81 17.83 -13.16 -5.91
C THR A 81 18.14 -11.95 -6.79
N PHE A 82 17.61 -10.78 -6.45
CA PHE A 82 17.92 -9.53 -7.13
C PHE A 82 19.03 -8.75 -6.40
N PRO A 83 19.95 -8.08 -7.11
CA PRO A 83 20.98 -7.27 -6.48
C PRO A 83 20.35 -6.04 -5.78
N GLY A 84 20.95 -5.59 -4.68
CA GLY A 84 20.46 -4.43 -3.90
C GLY A 84 20.64 -3.05 -4.58
N THR A 85 20.91 -3.00 -5.88
CA THR A 85 21.05 -1.75 -6.64
C THR A 85 19.70 -1.06 -6.82
N SER A 86 19.67 0.22 -7.24
CA SER A 86 18.42 0.93 -7.52
C SER A 86 17.57 0.21 -8.57
N LEU A 87 18.21 -0.24 -9.66
CA LEU A 87 17.56 -1.02 -10.71
C LEU A 87 17.14 -2.41 -10.22
N GLY A 88 18.00 -3.10 -9.47
CA GLY A 88 17.69 -4.43 -8.94
C GLY A 88 16.49 -4.42 -7.99
N ARG A 89 16.33 -3.35 -7.18
CA ARG A 89 15.14 -3.14 -6.36
C ARG A 89 13.87 -2.92 -7.20
N GLN A 90 13.94 -2.09 -8.26
CA GLN A 90 12.81 -1.87 -9.17
C GLN A 90 12.39 -3.18 -9.85
N LEU A 91 13.35 -3.95 -10.37
CA LEU A 91 13.09 -5.23 -11.01
C LEU A 91 12.54 -6.27 -10.04
N ARG A 92 13.01 -6.28 -8.77
CA ARG A 92 12.45 -7.14 -7.73
C ARG A 92 10.98 -6.82 -7.50
N THR A 93 10.63 -5.54 -7.37
CA THR A 93 9.24 -5.12 -7.19
C THR A 93 8.37 -5.53 -8.37
N VAL A 94 8.85 -5.35 -9.61
CA VAL A 94 8.11 -5.81 -10.81
C VAL A 94 7.89 -7.33 -10.77
N ALA A 95 8.89 -8.09 -10.36
CA ALA A 95 8.77 -9.54 -10.27
C ALA A 95 7.80 -9.99 -9.15
N GLU A 96 7.80 -9.32 -7.98
CA GLU A 96 6.79 -9.51 -6.92
C GLU A 96 5.36 -9.19 -7.44
N LEU A 97 5.21 -8.16 -8.27
CA LEU A 97 3.92 -7.78 -8.87
C LEU A 97 3.43 -8.82 -9.89
N ILE A 98 4.33 -9.36 -10.72
CA ILE A 98 4.01 -10.41 -11.69
C ILE A 98 3.58 -11.70 -10.98
N ASP A 99 4.27 -12.07 -9.91
CA ASP A 99 3.97 -13.27 -9.10
C ASP A 99 2.58 -13.19 -8.45
N THR A 100 2.18 -11.99 -8.02
CA THR A 100 0.89 -11.74 -7.37
C THR A 100 -0.26 -11.48 -8.34
N ARG A 101 -0.02 -11.56 -9.66
CA ARG A 101 -1.02 -11.21 -10.68
C ARG A 101 -2.32 -12.00 -10.57
N ASP A 102 -2.24 -13.31 -10.32
CA ASP A 102 -3.41 -14.18 -10.21
C ASP A 102 -4.31 -13.81 -9.03
N THR A 103 -3.71 -13.36 -7.91
CA THR A 103 -4.45 -12.91 -6.73
C THR A 103 -5.17 -11.59 -6.93
N ARG A 104 -4.67 -10.72 -7.81
CA ARG A 104 -5.21 -9.38 -8.07
C ARG A 104 -6.20 -9.34 -9.23
N GLY A 105 -6.33 -10.43 -10.00
CA GLY A 105 -7.26 -10.51 -11.13
C GLY A 105 -6.93 -9.56 -12.30
N ASN A 106 -5.68 -9.10 -12.40
CA ASN A 106 -5.27 -8.17 -13.45
C ASN A 106 -4.86 -8.90 -14.74
N ASP A 107 -5.67 -8.74 -15.79
CA ASP A 107 -5.37 -9.33 -17.09
C ASP A 107 -4.20 -8.64 -17.81
N ARG A 108 -3.95 -7.36 -17.57
CA ARG A 108 -2.85 -6.61 -18.21
C ARG A 108 -2.26 -5.60 -17.24
N GLU A 109 -0.94 -5.65 -17.08
CA GLU A 109 -0.18 -4.72 -16.26
C GLU A 109 0.94 -4.10 -17.10
N VAL A 110 1.17 -2.80 -16.95
CA VAL A 110 2.25 -2.07 -17.60
C VAL A 110 3.22 -1.62 -16.53
N PHE A 111 4.47 -2.07 -16.64
CA PHE A 111 5.52 -1.71 -15.70
C PHE A 111 6.49 -0.74 -16.35
N TYR A 112 6.86 0.30 -15.60
CA TYR A 112 7.87 1.26 -16.00
C TYR A 112 9.07 1.13 -15.06
N VAL A 113 10.26 0.96 -15.64
CA VAL A 113 11.53 0.91 -14.92
C VAL A 113 12.49 1.90 -15.55
N THR A 114 13.21 2.66 -14.72
CA THR A 114 14.20 3.63 -15.20
C THR A 114 15.60 3.04 -15.07
N VAL A 115 16.29 2.92 -16.20
CA VAL A 115 17.70 2.54 -16.25
C VAL A 115 18.53 3.80 -16.49
N GLY A 116 19.08 4.38 -15.42
CA GLY A 116 19.90 5.58 -15.49
C GLY A 116 19.28 6.77 -14.75
N GLY A 117 19.89 7.12 -13.63
CA GLY A 117 19.61 8.29 -12.79
C GLY A 117 20.71 8.33 -11.76
N HIS A 118 21.62 9.29 -11.89
CA HIS A 118 22.74 9.47 -10.97
C HIS A 118 22.41 10.54 -9.94
#